data_AF-A0A3D3P2X5-F1
#
_entry.id   AF-A0A3D3P2X5-F1
#
_cell.length_a   1.000
_cell.length_b   1.000
_cell.length_c   1.000
_cell.angle_alpha   90.00
_cell.angle_beta   90.00
_cell.angle_gamma   90.00
#
_symmetry.space_group_name_H-M   'P 1'
#
loop_
_entity.id
_entity.type
_entity.pdbx_description
1 polymer ?
#
loop_
_entity_poly.entity_id
_entity_poly.type
_entity_poly.pdbx_seq_one_letter_code
_entity_poly.pdbx_strand_id
1 'polypeptide(L)'
;KGSGNLRKTAIVHDPKSGRILEVKTDQPGLQFYSGNFLPRKHTGLCLETQAFPDSPNQPDFPNTILRPGETYSHTCVFKFSTSSHYLPGLEGS
;
A
#
# COMPACT_ATOMS: atom_id res chain seq x y z
N LYS A 1 -20.02 -7.59 6.90
CA LYS A 1 -18.71 -8.05 6.36
C LYS A 1 -17.79 -6.85 6.35
N GLY A 2 -17.11 -6.61 7.47
CA GLY A 2 -16.37 -5.38 7.70
C GLY A 2 -15.06 -5.41 6.93
N SER A 3 -14.76 -4.32 6.23
CA SER A 3 -13.41 -3.97 5.84
C SER A 3 -12.52 -4.14 7.07
N GLY A 4 -11.50 -5.02 7.01
CA GLY A 4 -10.42 -4.97 7.99
C GLY A 4 -9.92 -3.53 8.09
N ASN A 5 -9.54 -3.07 9.28
CA ASN A 5 -9.17 -1.67 9.54
C ASN A 5 -8.18 -1.17 8.47
N LEU A 6 -8.68 -0.42 7.48
CA LEU A 6 -7.89 0.11 6.38
C LEU A 6 -6.96 1.19 6.94
N ARG A 7 -5.66 0.97 6.81
CA ARG A 7 -4.64 1.91 7.28
C ARG A 7 -4.06 2.65 6.10
N LYS A 8 -3.87 3.96 6.24
CA LYS A 8 -3.06 4.75 5.30
C LYS A 8 -1.60 4.33 5.45
N THR A 9 -1.01 3.81 4.40
CA THR A 9 0.34 3.21 4.43
C THR A 9 1.35 3.95 3.59
N ALA A 10 0.92 4.66 2.54
CA ALA A 10 1.82 5.48 1.72
C ALA A 10 1.10 6.71 1.14
N ILE A 11 1.87 7.78 0.95
CA ILE A 11 1.48 8.93 0.14
C ILE A 11 2.65 9.23 -0.83
N VAL A 12 2.36 9.33 -2.12
CA VAL A 12 3.30 9.79 -3.15
C VAL A 12 2.81 11.13 -3.66
N HIS A 13 3.68 12.12 -3.67
CA HIS A 13 3.41 13.45 -4.19
C HIS A 13 4.43 13.80 -5.28
N ASP A 14 3.94 14.16 -6.46
CA ASP A 14 4.75 14.75 -7.52
C ASP A 14 4.51 16.28 -7.52
N PRO A 15 5.42 17.09 -6.95
CA PRO A 15 5.21 18.52 -6.78
C PRO A 15 5.12 19.27 -8.11
N LYS A 16 5.69 18.74 -9.20
CA LYS A 16 5.67 19.41 -10.51
C LYS A 16 4.28 19.33 -11.15
N SER A 17 3.63 18.17 -11.06
CA SER A 17 2.28 17.98 -11.59
C SER A 17 1.18 18.25 -10.57
N GLY A 18 1.54 18.30 -9.28
CA GLY A 18 0.60 18.36 -8.17
C GLY A 18 -0.13 17.05 -7.89
N ARG A 19 0.16 15.96 -8.62
CA ARG A 19 -0.51 14.66 -8.42
C ARG A 19 -0.15 14.06 -7.07
N ILE A 20 -1.15 13.56 -6.38
CA ILE A 20 -1.01 12.88 -5.10
C ILE A 20 -1.71 11.52 -5.19
N LEU A 21 -1.00 10.47 -4.80
CA LEU A 21 -1.50 9.12 -4.64
C LEU A 21 -1.40 8.72 -3.16
N GLU A 22 -2.54 8.47 -2.53
CA GLU A 22 -2.61 7.87 -1.20
C GLU A 22 -3.00 6.40 -1.33
N VAL A 23 -2.30 5.52 -0.61
CA VAL A 23 -2.58 4.09 -0.54
C VAL A 23 -3.08 3.73 0.85
N LYS A 24 -4.20 3.00 0.91
CA LYS A 24 -4.68 2.34 2.14
C LYS A 24 -4.78 0.84 1.93
N THR A 25 -4.51 0.05 2.96
CA THR A 25 -4.68 -1.40 2.90
C THR A 25 -5.01 -2.01 4.25
N ASP A 26 -5.61 -3.20 4.24
CA ASP A 26 -5.77 -4.07 5.40
C ASP A 26 -4.55 -4.99 5.65
N GLN A 27 -3.62 -5.08 4.70
CA GLN A 27 -2.40 -5.87 4.82
C GLN A 27 -1.42 -5.29 5.85
N PRO A 28 -0.60 -6.15 6.49
CA PRO A 28 0.34 -5.70 7.51
C PRO A 28 1.56 -4.98 6.92
N GLY A 29 1.93 -5.22 5.66
CA GLY A 29 3.10 -4.66 5.01
C GLY A 29 2.82 -3.93 3.70
N LEU A 30 3.78 -3.08 3.32
CA LEU A 30 3.88 -2.45 2.00
C LEU A 30 5.35 -2.48 1.57
N GLN A 31 5.63 -3.10 0.43
CA GLN A 31 6.95 -3.06 -0.18
C GLN A 31 7.03 -1.90 -1.17
N PHE A 32 8.08 -1.09 -1.04
CA PHE A 32 8.37 0.03 -1.92
C PHE A 32 9.52 -0.31 -2.85
N TYR A 33 9.27 -0.25 -4.15
CA TYR A 33 10.30 -0.39 -5.17
C TYR A 33 10.43 0.89 -5.98
N SER A 34 11.61 1.51 -5.94
CA SER A 34 11.92 2.78 -6.58
C SER A 34 12.28 2.69 -8.07
N GLY A 35 12.03 1.55 -8.73
CA GLY A 35 12.33 1.40 -10.17
C GLY A 35 13.82 1.26 -10.50
N ASN A 36 14.64 0.70 -9.62
CA ASN A 36 16.10 0.63 -9.76
C ASN A 36 16.59 -0.22 -10.94
N PHE A 37 15.80 -1.20 -11.37
CA PHE A 37 16.14 -2.16 -12.41
C PHE A 37 15.23 -2.03 -13.65
N LEU A 38 14.48 -0.93 -13.78
CA LEU A 38 13.75 -0.62 -15.01
C LEU A 38 14.73 -0.24 -16.14
N PRO A 39 14.39 -0.48 -17.43
CA PRO A 39 15.24 -0.13 -18.57
C PRO A 39 15.70 1.34 -18.54
N ARG A 40 14.82 2.22 -18.07
CA ARG A 40 15.16 3.57 -17.63
C ARG A 40 14.94 3.63 -16.13
N LYS A 41 16.03 3.78 -15.38
CA LYS A 41 16.00 3.82 -13.91
C LYS A 41 15.05 4.90 -13.41
N HIS A 42 14.28 4.58 -12.37
CA HIS A 42 13.42 5.52 -11.65
C HIS A 42 12.32 6.21 -12.50
N THR A 43 11.93 5.64 -13.64
CA THR A 43 10.79 6.17 -14.42
C THR A 43 9.42 5.75 -13.89
N GLY A 44 9.40 4.95 -12.83
CA GLY A 44 8.21 4.48 -12.14
C GLY A 44 8.57 3.92 -10.77
N LEU A 45 7.55 3.68 -9.96
CA LEU A 45 7.65 3.06 -8.65
C LEU A 45 6.51 2.06 -8.44
N CYS A 46 6.70 1.12 -7.52
CA CYS A 46 5.65 0.20 -7.07
C CYS A 46 5.41 0.38 -5.57
N LEU A 47 4.13 0.25 -5.18
CA LEU A 47 3.65 0.21 -3.80
C LEU A 47 2.86 -1.09 -3.63
N GLU A 48 3.53 -2.12 -3.13
CA GLU A 48 3.02 -3.50 -3.12
C GLU A 48 2.49 -3.84 -1.73
N THR A 49 1.17 -3.82 -1.53
CA THR A 49 0.55 -4.17 -0.24
C THR A 49 0.51 -5.68 -0.06
N GLN A 50 1.08 -6.21 1.01
CA GLN A 50 1.23 -7.66 1.20
C GLN A 50 1.52 -8.03 2.66
N ALA A 51 1.55 -9.33 2.95
CA ALA A 51 2.20 -9.86 4.13
C ALA A 51 3.71 -9.58 4.11
N PHE A 52 4.40 -9.81 5.22
CA PHE A 52 5.84 -9.58 5.28
C PHE A 52 6.59 -10.58 4.38
N PRO A 53 7.72 -10.18 3.75
CA PRO A 53 8.58 -11.12 3.04
C PRO A 53 8.92 -12.32 3.93
N ASP A 54 8.91 -13.52 3.34
CA ASP A 54 9.22 -14.78 4.03
C ASP A 54 8.19 -15.24 5.09
N SER A 55 7.00 -14.62 5.19
CA SER A 55 5.97 -14.99 6.19
C SER A 55 5.66 -16.49 6.32
N PRO A 56 5.61 -17.32 5.25
CA PRO A 56 5.38 -18.75 5.40
C PRO A 56 6.44 -19.49 6.25
N ASN A 57 7.67 -18.96 6.33
CA ASN A 57 8.78 -19.57 7.05
C ASN A 57 9.08 -18.88 8.39
N GLN A 58 8.33 -17.83 8.74
CA GLN A 58 8.54 -17.03 9.94
C GLN A 58 7.37 -17.24 10.91
N PRO A 59 7.50 -18.13 11.92
CA PRO A 59 6.37 -18.51 12.78
C PRO A 59 5.80 -17.36 13.63
N ASP A 60 6.58 -16.30 13.85
CA ASP A 60 6.15 -15.11 14.60
C ASP A 60 5.45 -14.06 13.71
N PHE A 61 5.40 -14.26 12.39
CA PHE A 61 4.70 -13.37 11.46
C PHE A 61 3.21 -13.75 11.35
N PRO A 62 2.35 -12.81 10.88
CA PRO A 62 0.97 -13.15 10.56
C PRO A 62 0.93 -14.34 9.58
N ASN A 63 0.14 -15.37 9.92
CA ASN A 63 0.02 -16.56 9.08
C ASN A 63 -0.55 -16.19 7.69
N THR A 64 0.11 -16.66 6.64
CA THR A 64 -0.27 -16.45 5.23
C THR A 64 -0.75 -17.72 4.53
N ILE A 65 -0.85 -18.86 5.24
CA ILE A 65 -1.27 -20.13 4.65
C ILE A 65 -2.79 -20.19 4.55
N LEU A 66 -3.30 -20.30 3.32
CA LEU A 66 -4.71 -20.55 3.01
C LEU A 66 -4.97 -22.06 2.88
N ARG A 67 -5.92 -22.59 3.65
CA ARG A 67 -6.32 -24.01 3.66
C ARG A 67 -7.58 -24.25 2.81
N PRO A 68 -7.83 -25.52 2.40
CA PRO A 68 -9.07 -25.85 1.69
C PRO A 68 -10.32 -25.39 2.45
N GLY A 69 -11.23 -24.71 1.76
CA GLY A 69 -12.46 -24.17 2.33
C GLY A 69 -12.34 -22.76 2.95
N GLU A 70 -11.13 -22.23 3.11
CA GLU A 70 -10.92 -20.86 3.59
C GLU A 70 -11.05 -19.84 2.45
N THR A 71 -11.31 -18.58 2.82
CA THR A 71 -11.38 -17.45 1.88
C THR A 71 -10.28 -16.46 2.20
N TYR A 72 -9.42 -16.20 1.21
CA TYR A 72 -8.49 -15.08 1.26
C TYR A 72 -9.22 -13.77 0.92
N SER A 73 -8.97 -12.72 1.68
CA SER A 73 -9.48 -11.38 1.42
C SER A 73 -8.37 -10.35 1.66
N HIS A 74 -8.28 -9.39 0.75
CA HIS A 74 -7.30 -8.32 0.77
C HIS A 74 -7.89 -7.10 0.10
N THR A 75 -7.86 -5.99 0.82
CA THR A 75 -8.32 -4.69 0.34
C THR A 75 -7.14 -3.76 0.17
N CYS A 76 -7.02 -3.17 -1.03
CA CYS A 76 -6.10 -2.09 -1.34
C CYS A 76 -6.89 -0.95 -2.00
N VAL A 77 -6.71 0.26 -1.49
CA VAL A 77 -7.40 1.47 -1.97
C VAL A 77 -6.38 2.47 -2.45
N PHE A 78 -6.53 2.91 -3.69
CA PHE A 78 -5.77 4.01 -4.29
C PHE A 78 -6.66 5.26 -4.34
N LYS A 79 -6.28 6.32 -3.62
CA LYS A 79 -6.96 7.61 -3.63
C LYS A 79 -6.07 8.62 -4.36
N PHE A 80 -6.55 9.08 -5.50
CA PHE A 80 -5.89 10.12 -6.29
C PHE A 80 -6.46 11.49 -5.94
N SER A 81 -5.58 12.49 -5.85
CA SER A 81 -5.94 13.89 -5.64
C SER A 81 -4.89 14.83 -6.25
N THR A 82 -5.13 16.14 -6.18
CA THR A 82 -4.16 17.16 -6.58
C THR A 82 -3.84 18.08 -5.41
N SER A 83 -2.67 18.71 -5.42
CA SER A 83 -2.22 19.66 -4.40
C SER A 83 -3.16 20.86 -4.20
N SER A 84 -3.92 21.27 -5.23
CA SER A 84 -4.99 22.28 -5.08
C SER A 84 -6.16 21.84 -4.19
N HIS A 85 -6.33 20.54 -3.98
CA HIS A 85 -7.40 19.93 -3.19
C HIS A 85 -6.85 19.05 -2.04
N TYR A 86 -5.54 19.14 -1.75
CA TYR A 86 -4.89 18.40 -0.69
C TYR A 86 -4.50 19.35 0.44
N LEU A 87 -5.17 19.21 1.59
CA LEU A 87 -4.86 19.94 2.80
C LEU A 87 -4.15 19.00 3.78
N PRO A 88 -2.81 19.01 3.87
CA PRO A 88 -2.10 18.18 4.84
C PRO A 88 -2.51 18.59 6.26
N GLY A 89 -3.00 17.63 7.05
CA GLY A 89 -3.25 17.80 8.49
C GLY A 89 -4.70 18.06 8.93
N LEU A 90 -5.71 17.96 8.06
CA LEU A 90 -7.13 18.13 8.45
C LEU A 90 -7.91 16.81 8.66
N GLU A 91 -7.27 15.64 8.48
CA GLU A 91 -7.91 14.35 8.80
C GLU A 91 -7.62 13.99 10.27
N GLY A 92 -8.31 14.65 11.22
CA GLY A 92 -8.09 14.38 12.65
C GLY A 92 -8.80 15.27 13.69
N SER A 93 -9.89 15.96 13.34
CA SER A 93 -10.87 16.50 14.30
C SER A 93 -12.14 15.65 14.30
#